data_AF-A0A929K6D9-F1
#
_entry.id   AF-A0A929K6D9-F1
#
_cell.length_a   1.000
_cell.length_b   1.000
_cell.length_c   1.000
_cell.angle_alpha   90.00
_cell.angle_beta   90.00
_cell.angle_gamma   90.00
#
_symmetry.space_group_name_H-M   'P 1'
#
loop_
_entity.id
_entity.type
_entity.pdbx_description
1 polymer ?
#
loop_
_entity_poly.entity_id
_entity_poly.type
_entity_poly.pdbx_seq_one_letter_code
_entity_poly.pdbx_strand_id
1 'polypeptide(L)'
;TLWAYEQKQGKISAHELIDQEINFNGTLYIDGYWVKSGWRKYIECQIGKKLTNREWKKLRYKSIYVVATEDKVVLDFLITDINPSYLELIPLLNRIKDRIPEEEILKIVSDEENAIIKAVSTV
;
A
#
# COMPACT_ATOMS: atom_id res chain seq x y z
N THR A 1 -10.53 -6.82 13.04
CA THR A 1 -11.17 -5.95 12.02
C THR A 1 -10.96 -6.58 10.66
N LEU A 2 -11.84 -6.30 9.68
CA LEU A 2 -11.70 -6.79 8.29
C LEU A 2 -10.36 -6.35 7.65
N TRP A 3 -9.68 -5.36 8.25
CA TRP A 3 -8.36 -4.84 7.93
C TRP A 3 -7.24 -5.81 8.35
N ALA A 4 -7.40 -6.47 9.50
CA ALA A 4 -6.52 -7.57 9.88
C ALA A 4 -6.73 -8.78 8.97
N TYR A 5 -7.93 -8.94 8.40
CA TYR A 5 -8.20 -9.96 7.39
C TYR A 5 -7.52 -9.62 6.07
N GLU A 6 -7.62 -8.39 5.55
CA GLU A 6 -6.91 -7.95 4.34
C GLU A 6 -5.39 -8.00 4.50
N GLN A 7 -4.82 -7.58 5.65
CA GLN A 7 -3.39 -7.75 5.93
C GLN A 7 -2.98 -9.21 6.02
N LYS A 8 -3.84 -10.08 6.56
CA LYS A 8 -3.63 -11.53 6.57
C LYS A 8 -3.71 -12.10 5.15
N GLN A 9 -4.63 -11.62 4.32
CA GLN A 9 -4.72 -11.99 2.91
C GLN A 9 -3.53 -11.48 2.10
N GLY A 10 -3.03 -10.28 2.36
CA GLY A 10 -1.81 -9.76 1.75
C GLY A 10 -0.55 -10.54 2.20
N LYS A 11 -0.50 -10.97 3.46
CA LYS A 11 0.57 -11.85 3.96
C LYS A 11 0.50 -13.25 3.35
N ILE A 12 -0.70 -13.79 3.20
CA ILE A 12 -0.96 -15.06 2.50
C ILE A 12 -0.59 -14.91 1.02
N SER A 13 -1.02 -13.84 0.35
CA SER A 13 -0.69 -13.56 -1.05
C SER A 13 0.82 -13.35 -1.24
N ALA A 14 1.52 -12.71 -0.30
CA ALA A 14 2.98 -12.56 -0.35
C ALA A 14 3.70 -13.91 -0.16
N HIS A 15 3.24 -14.76 0.76
CA HIS A 15 3.77 -16.11 0.90
C HIS A 15 3.43 -16.98 -0.31
N GLU A 16 2.21 -16.90 -0.83
CA GLU A 16 1.78 -17.57 -2.06
C GLU A 16 2.56 -17.06 -3.28
N LEU A 17 2.91 -15.77 -3.36
CA LEU A 17 3.80 -15.24 -4.41
C LEU A 17 5.20 -15.85 -4.33
N ILE A 18 5.73 -16.04 -3.13
CA ILE A 18 7.04 -16.66 -2.89
C ILE A 18 6.98 -18.19 -3.13
N ASP A 19 5.91 -18.87 -2.68
CA ASP A 19 5.73 -20.32 -2.78
C ASP A 19 5.23 -20.80 -4.16
N GLN A 20 4.53 -19.97 -4.93
CA GLN A 20 3.89 -20.38 -6.20
C GLN A 20 4.75 -20.17 -7.44
N GLU A 21 6.06 -19.91 -7.34
CA GLU A 21 6.89 -19.53 -8.50
C GLU A 21 6.26 -18.39 -9.33
N ILE A 22 5.51 -17.47 -8.69
CA ILE A 22 5.11 -16.25 -9.38
C ILE A 22 6.41 -15.50 -9.61
N ASN A 23 6.69 -15.17 -10.86
CA ASN A 23 7.98 -14.66 -11.32
C ASN A 23 8.18 -13.22 -10.80
N PHE A 24 8.40 -13.09 -9.49
CA PHE A 24 8.70 -11.85 -8.83
C PHE A 24 10.09 -11.43 -9.29
N ASN A 25 10.12 -10.53 -10.27
CA ASN A 25 11.35 -10.04 -10.87
C ASN A 25 12.07 -9.00 -10.00
N GLY A 26 11.75 -8.94 -8.71
CA GLY A 26 12.30 -8.00 -7.75
C GLY A 26 11.83 -6.54 -7.90
N THR A 27 10.88 -6.25 -8.78
CA THR A 27 10.35 -4.88 -8.94
C THR A 27 9.09 -4.66 -8.13
N LEU A 28 9.13 -3.64 -7.27
CA LEU A 28 7.98 -3.15 -6.52
C LEU A 28 7.55 -1.78 -7.04
N TYR A 29 6.24 -1.58 -7.13
CA TYR A 29 5.61 -0.33 -7.51
C TYR A 29 4.96 0.28 -6.28
N ILE A 30 5.33 1.52 -5.94
CA ILE A 30 4.72 2.28 -4.85
C ILE A 30 4.09 3.53 -5.42
N ASP A 31 2.77 3.64 -5.28
CA ASP A 31 2.01 4.79 -5.77
C ASP A 31 1.05 5.33 -4.70
N GLY A 32 0.98 6.66 -4.61
CA GLY A 32 0.14 7.42 -3.69
C GLY A 32 -1.13 7.90 -4.39
N TYR A 33 -2.24 7.18 -4.20
CA TYR A 33 -3.54 7.63 -4.71
C TYR A 33 -4.27 8.50 -3.70
N TRP A 34 -4.58 9.72 -4.13
CA TRP A 34 -5.46 10.62 -3.41
C TRP A 34 -6.88 10.06 -3.42
N VAL A 35 -7.51 9.95 -2.23
CA VAL A 35 -8.90 9.48 -2.13
C VAL A 35 -9.84 10.52 -2.75
N LYS A 36 -10.10 10.38 -4.05
CA LYS A 36 -11.03 11.24 -4.79
C LYS A 36 -12.46 10.88 -4.44
N SER A 37 -13.38 11.83 -4.64
CA SER A 37 -14.83 11.68 -4.44
C SER A 37 -15.43 10.39 -5.06
N GLY A 38 -14.85 9.88 -6.16
CA GLY A 38 -15.26 8.65 -6.83
C GLY A 38 -14.96 7.34 -6.08
N TRP A 39 -14.02 7.35 -5.13
CA TRP A 39 -13.63 6.17 -4.35
C TRP A 39 -14.62 5.82 -3.24
N ARG A 40 -15.59 6.69 -2.95
CA ARG A 40 -16.55 6.50 -1.85
C ARG A 40 -17.26 5.16 -1.95
N LYS A 41 -17.79 4.85 -3.13
CA LYS A 41 -18.55 3.61 -3.35
C LYS A 41 -17.66 2.37 -3.22
N TYR A 42 -16.43 2.43 -3.72
CA TYR A 42 -15.46 1.34 -3.60
C TYR A 42 -15.11 1.09 -2.13
N ILE A 43 -14.77 2.14 -1.39
CA ILE A 43 -14.41 2.05 0.03
C ILE A 43 -15.60 1.60 0.88
N GLU A 44 -16.80 2.10 0.63
CA GLU A 44 -18.03 1.65 1.31
C GLU A 44 -18.32 0.16 1.05
N CYS A 45 -18.05 -0.34 -0.17
CA CYS A 45 -18.15 -1.76 -0.50
C CYS A 45 -17.11 -2.60 0.26
N GLN A 46 -15.85 -2.17 0.31
CA GLN A 46 -14.78 -2.90 1.02
C GLN A 46 -15.03 -2.95 2.55
N ILE A 47 -15.46 -1.83 3.14
CA ILE A 47 -15.81 -1.78 4.59
C ILE A 47 -17.12 -2.55 4.87
N GLY A 48 -17.95 -2.80 3.86
CA GLY A 48 -19.28 -3.38 4.02
C GLY A 48 -20.26 -2.44 4.73
N LYS A 49 -19.99 -1.13 4.73
CA LYS A 49 -20.77 -0.10 5.43
C LYS A 49 -20.80 1.19 4.61
N LYS A 50 -21.97 1.82 4.52
CA LYS A 50 -22.09 3.21 4.02
C LYS A 50 -21.47 4.20 5.00
N LEU A 51 -20.65 5.10 4.49
CA LEU A 51 -20.00 6.14 5.28
C LEU A 51 -20.92 7.36 5.37
N THR A 52 -21.01 7.96 6.54
CA THR A 52 -21.62 9.28 6.68
C THR A 52 -20.78 10.34 5.97
N ASN A 53 -21.36 11.50 5.64
CA ASN A 53 -20.59 12.59 5.04
C ASN A 53 -19.44 13.08 5.93
N ARG A 54 -19.55 12.94 7.27
CA ARG A 54 -18.48 13.29 8.22
C ARG A 54 -17.35 12.28 8.18
N GLU A 55 -17.65 10.97 8.17
CA GLU A 55 -16.65 9.90 8.01
C GLU A 55 -15.98 9.99 6.64
N TRP A 56 -16.76 10.19 5.58
CA TRP A 56 -16.23 10.38 4.23
C TRP A 56 -15.32 11.60 4.11
N LYS A 57 -15.69 12.73 4.73
CA LYS A 57 -14.82 13.92 4.77
C LYS A 57 -13.49 13.63 5.46
N LYS A 58 -13.43 12.77 6.47
CA LYS A 58 -12.15 12.40 7.11
C LYS A 58 -11.28 11.56 6.17
N LEU A 59 -11.89 10.70 5.36
CA LEU A 59 -11.18 9.79 4.45
C LEU A 59 -10.78 10.45 3.12
N ARG A 60 -11.58 11.38 2.59
CA ARG A 60 -11.26 12.10 1.33
C ARG A 60 -10.03 13.02 1.44
N TYR A 61 -9.59 13.30 2.67
CA TYR A 61 -8.38 14.09 2.94
C TYR A 61 -7.19 13.20 3.31
N LYS A 62 -7.27 11.92 2.95
CA LYS A 62 -6.20 10.95 3.12
C LYS A 62 -5.66 10.53 1.75
N SER A 63 -4.42 10.11 1.75
CA SER A 63 -3.75 9.48 0.61
C SER A 63 -3.58 7.99 0.92
N ILE A 64 -3.77 7.14 -0.09
CA ILE A 64 -3.58 5.69 0.02
C ILE A 64 -2.34 5.35 -0.79
N TYR A 65 -1.30 4.93 -0.09
CA TYR A 65 -0.08 4.39 -0.67
C TYR A 65 -0.26 2.90 -0.84
N VAL A 66 -0.06 2.41 -2.05
CA VAL A 66 -0.18 0.98 -2.38
C VAL A 66 1.17 0.49 -2.83
N VAL A 67 1.58 -0.67 -2.32
CA VAL A 67 2.75 -1.42 -2.79
C VAL A 67 2.26 -2.62 -3.58
N ALA A 68 2.68 -2.72 -4.83
CA ALA A 68 2.29 -3.82 -5.71
C ALA A 68 3.48 -4.37 -6.50
N THR A 69 3.34 -5.59 -7.01
CA THR A 69 4.27 -6.17 -7.99
C THR A 69 3.97 -5.66 -9.41
N GLU A 70 4.83 -5.96 -10.38
CA GLU A 70 4.59 -5.65 -11.80
C GLU A 70 3.28 -6.25 -12.33
N ASP A 71 2.94 -7.46 -11.87
CA ASP A 71 1.68 -8.15 -12.19
C ASP A 71 0.45 -7.53 -11.50
N LYS A 72 0.60 -6.36 -10.87
CA LYS A 72 -0.44 -5.60 -10.17
C LYS A 72 -1.03 -6.34 -8.97
N VAL A 73 -0.26 -7.26 -8.37
CA VAL A 73 -0.65 -7.91 -7.12
C VAL A 73 -0.35 -6.97 -5.96
N VAL A 74 -1.38 -6.58 -5.21
CA VAL A 74 -1.23 -5.67 -4.06
C VAL A 74 -0.66 -6.45 -2.86
N LEU A 75 0.50 -6.01 -2.39
CA LEU A 75 1.21 -6.63 -1.27
C LEU A 75 0.85 -6.00 0.07
N ASP A 76 0.80 -4.67 0.12
CA ASP A 76 0.39 -3.91 1.29
C ASP A 76 -0.07 -2.52 0.87
N PHE A 77 -0.69 -1.80 1.80
CA PHE A 77 -1.04 -0.41 1.63
C PHE A 77 -0.94 0.36 2.95
N LEU A 78 -0.90 1.68 2.86
CA LEU A 78 -0.94 2.59 3.99
C LEU A 78 -1.85 3.78 3.67
N ILE A 79 -2.67 4.15 4.64
CA ILE A 79 -3.49 5.36 4.55
C ILE A 79 -2.85 6.44 5.40
N THR A 80 -2.50 7.56 4.78
CA THR A 80 -1.85 8.69 5.42
C THR A 80 -2.64 9.97 5.24
N ASP A 81 -2.20 11.07 5.84
CA ASP A 81 -2.70 12.39 5.44
C ASP A 81 -2.37 12.73 3.99
N ILE A 82 -3.07 13.71 3.44
CA ILE A 82 -3.03 14.09 2.02
C ILE A 82 -1.61 14.36 1.50
N ASN A 83 -0.76 14.95 2.35
CA ASN A 83 0.65 15.22 2.10
C ASN A 83 1.44 14.62 3.27
N PRO A 84 1.71 13.31 3.27
CA PRO A 84 2.41 12.71 4.38
C PRO A 84 3.87 13.10 4.39
N SER A 85 4.45 13.15 5.59
CA SER A 85 5.91 13.13 5.71
C SER A 85 6.44 11.78 5.25
N TYR A 86 7.69 11.74 4.75
CA TYR A 86 8.38 10.48 4.45
C TYR A 86 8.43 9.54 5.68
N LEU A 87 8.45 10.10 6.89
CA LEU A 87 8.41 9.35 8.15
C LEU A 87 7.14 8.51 8.30
N GLU A 88 6.02 8.97 7.75
CA GLU A 88 4.76 8.24 7.80
C GLU A 88 4.78 7.02 6.88
N LEU A 89 5.64 7.00 5.85
CA LEU A 89 5.79 5.88 4.92
C LEU A 89 6.77 4.81 5.43
N ILE A 90 7.65 5.13 6.39
CA ILE A 90 8.61 4.18 6.98
C ILE A 90 7.92 2.91 7.50
N PRO A 91 6.80 2.98 8.26
CA PRO A 91 6.09 1.78 8.71
C PRO A 91 5.57 0.89 7.57
N LEU A 92 5.26 1.45 6.39
CA LEU A 92 4.86 0.65 5.22
C LEU A 92 6.07 -0.11 4.67
N LEU A 93 7.19 0.57 4.49
CA LEU A 93 8.42 -0.02 3.97
C LEU A 93 8.99 -1.11 4.88
N ASN A 94 9.01 -0.88 6.20
CA ASN A 94 9.43 -1.89 7.17
C ASN A 94 8.59 -3.17 7.04
N ARG A 95 7.26 -3.05 6.94
CA ARG A 95 6.38 -4.20 6.77
C ARG A 95 6.62 -4.96 5.47
N ILE A 96 7.05 -4.27 4.41
CA ILE A 96 7.40 -4.92 3.14
C ILE A 96 8.73 -5.67 3.28
N LYS A 97 9.77 -5.06 3.87
CA LYS A 97 11.05 -5.74 4.14
C LYS A 97 10.89 -6.94 5.09
N ASP A 98 9.95 -6.87 6.03
CA ASP A 98 9.61 -8.01 6.90
C ASP A 98 8.95 -9.18 6.15
N ARG A 99 8.35 -8.93 4.98
CA ARG A 99 7.63 -9.94 4.19
C ARG A 99 8.43 -10.46 3.01
N ILE A 100 9.21 -9.59 2.38
CA ILE A 100 10.04 -9.87 1.21
C ILE A 100 11.47 -9.56 1.62
N PRO A 101 12.38 -10.55 1.61
CA PRO A 101 13.80 -10.33 1.89
C PRO A 101 14.35 -9.21 1.01
N GLU A 102 15.19 -8.35 1.57
CA GLU A 102 15.74 -7.20 0.84
C GLU A 102 16.55 -7.61 -0.40
N GLU A 103 17.18 -8.79 -0.36
CA GLU A 103 17.93 -9.40 -1.47
C GLU A 103 17.05 -9.70 -2.70
N GLU A 104 15.75 -9.91 -2.48
CA GLU A 104 14.77 -10.18 -3.54
C GLU A 104 14.24 -8.87 -4.16
N ILE A 105 14.42 -7.71 -3.50
CA ILE A 105 13.94 -6.42 -3.97
C ILE A 105 15.04 -5.74 -4.80
N LEU A 106 14.98 -5.90 -6.12
CA LEU A 106 15.93 -5.30 -7.06
C LEU A 106 15.66 -3.82 -7.31
N LYS A 107 14.39 -3.40 -7.31
CA LYS A 107 14.02 -2.01 -7.62
C LYS A 107 12.66 -1.62 -7.05
N ILE A 108 12.57 -0.37 -6.60
CA ILE A 108 11.30 0.30 -6.29
C ILE A 108 11.03 1.38 -7.33
N VAL A 109 9.85 1.35 -7.95
CA VAL A 109 9.36 2.31 -8.95
C VAL A 109 8.24 3.14 -8.34
N SER A 110 8.29 4.45 -8.55
CA SER A 110 7.30 5.41 -8.06
C SER A 110 7.26 6.65 -8.95
N ASP A 111 6.11 7.32 -9.02
CA ASP A 111 5.87 8.51 -9.85
C ASP A 111 6.44 9.80 -9.20
N GLU A 112 7.76 9.81 -8.98
CA GLU A 112 8.54 10.97 -8.49
C GLU A 112 8.05 11.58 -7.16
N GLU A 113 7.43 10.77 -6.31
CA GLU A 113 7.00 11.27 -5.01
C GLU A 113 8.18 11.37 -4.04
N ASN A 114 8.63 12.61 -3.79
CA ASN A 114 9.76 12.90 -2.90
C ASN A 114 9.65 12.26 -1.50
N ALA A 115 8.42 12.05 -1.01
CA ALA A 115 8.18 11.36 0.26
C ALA A 115 8.55 9.86 0.18
N ILE A 116 8.20 9.19 -0.92
CA ILE A 116 8.54 7.79 -1.17
C ILE A 116 10.05 7.63 -1.33
N ILE A 117 10.69 8.48 -2.15
CA ILE A 117 12.15 8.45 -2.37
C ILE A 117 12.91 8.58 -1.04
N LYS A 118 12.55 9.56 -0.22
CA LYS A 118 13.19 9.77 1.10
C LYS A 118 12.92 8.63 2.07
N ALA A 119 11.72 8.05 2.04
CA ALA A 119 11.38 6.93 2.89
C ALA A 119 12.22 5.69 2.52
N VAL A 120 12.34 5.38 1.22
CA VAL A 120 13.16 4.26 0.74
C VAL A 120 14.64 4.46 1.08
N SER A 121 15.19 5.67 0.95
CA SER A 121 16.60 5.92 1.30
C SER A 121 16.91 5.85 2.80
N THR A 122 15.88 5.92 3.66
CA THR A 122 16.05 5.96 5.12
C THR A 122 15.97 4.56 5.74
N VAL A 123 15.33 3.61 5.05
CA VAL A 123 14.99 2.28 5.57
C VAL A 123 15.93 1.23 4.99
#